data_AF-A0A4U9TH60-F1
#
_entry.id   AF-A0A4U9TH60-F1
#
_cell.length_a   1.000
_cell.length_b   1.000
_cell.length_c   1.000
_cell.angle_alpha   90.00
_cell.angle_beta   90.00
_cell.angle_gamma   90.00
#
_symmetry.space_group_name_H-M   'P 1'
#
loop_
_entity.id
_entity.type
_entity.pdbx_description
1 polymer ?
#
loop_
_entity_poly.entity_id
_entity_poly.type
_entity_poly.pdbx_seq_one_letter_code
_entity_poly.pdbx_strand_id
1 'polypeptide(L)' 'MEEIGIDIAAEGLPLLDCQRCVEFELFVHLRHRYAPGTTRNKEHWFCLRYLMSAIRS' A
#
# COMPACT_ATOMS: atom_id res chain seq x y z
N MET A 1 8.57 6.75 0.94
CA MET A 1 9.95 6.69 1.42
C MET A 1 10.33 5.27 1.85
N GLU A 2 9.44 4.48 2.45
CA GLU A 2 9.77 3.16 3.01
C GLU A 2 10.01 2.09 1.92
N GLU A 3 9.08 1.17 1.68
CA GLU A 3 9.33 -0.10 0.94
C GLU A 3 10.06 0.01 -0.41
N ILE A 4 9.82 1.08 -1.18
CA ILE A 4 10.39 1.28 -2.52
C ILE A 4 11.15 2.60 -2.69
N GLY A 5 11.41 3.33 -1.59
CA GLY A 5 12.20 4.56 -1.63
C GLY A 5 11.56 5.80 -2.28
N ILE A 6 10.35 5.70 -2.86
CA ILE A 6 9.66 6.83 -3.52
C ILE A 6 9.15 7.83 -2.49
N ASP A 7 9.48 9.11 -2.64
CA ASP A 7 8.92 10.18 -1.81
C ASP A 7 7.79 10.88 -2.57
N ILE A 8 6.57 10.39 -2.35
CA ILE A 8 5.34 10.88 -3.00
C ILE A 8 5.18 12.39 -2.83
N ALA A 9 5.49 12.92 -1.64
CA ALA A 9 5.31 14.33 -1.33
C ALA A 9 6.40 15.18 -1.99
N ALA A 10 7.66 14.77 -1.90
CA ALA A 10 8.78 15.48 -2.52
C ALA A 10 8.71 15.44 -4.07
N GLU A 11 8.21 14.35 -4.65
CA GLU A 11 8.07 14.17 -6.10
C GLU A 11 6.74 14.74 -6.64
N GLY A 12 5.82 15.19 -5.78
CA GLY A 12 4.52 15.71 -6.20
C GLY A 12 3.63 14.69 -6.89
N LEU A 13 3.78 13.41 -6.55
CA LEU A 13 3.05 12.32 -7.20
C LEU A 13 1.63 12.20 -6.63
N PRO A 14 0.60 11.97 -7.47
CA PRO A 14 -0.76 11.76 -6.99
C PRO A 14 -0.92 10.35 -6.40
N LEU A 15 -1.32 10.28 -5.13
CA LEU A 15 -1.80 9.07 -4.47
C LEU A 15 -3.32 9.07 -4.43
N LEU A 16 -3.95 8.20 -5.23
CA LEU A 16 -5.40 8.11 -5.34
C LEU A 16 -5.96 7.12 -4.33
N ASP A 17 -6.90 7.55 -3.49
CA ASP A 17 -7.76 6.64 -2.72
C ASP A 17 -8.73 5.95 -3.70
N CYS A 18 -8.62 4.63 -3.86
CA CYS A 18 -9.46 3.89 -4.79
C CYS A 18 -10.85 3.58 -4.18
N GLN A 19 -11.13 4.07 -2.96
CA GLN A 19 -12.39 3.91 -2.20
C GLN A 19 -12.84 2.46 -2.08
N ARG A 20 -11.87 1.55 -2.03
CA ARG A 20 -12.08 0.12 -1.93
C ARG A 20 -11.49 -0.37 -0.62
N CYS A 21 -12.33 -1.04 0.15
CA CYS A 21 -11.95 -1.71 1.39
C CYS A 21 -12.39 -3.17 1.31
N VAL A 22 -11.49 -4.09 1.62
CA VAL A 22 -11.76 -5.53 1.62
C VAL A 22 -11.37 -6.13 2.96
N GLU A 23 -12.08 -7.19 3.39
CA GLU A 23 -11.69 -7.99 4.54
C GLU A 23 -11.50 -9.46 4.17
N PHE A 24 -10.39 -10.03 4.59
CA PHE A 24 -10.04 -11.41 4.28
C PHE A 24 -9.41 -12.13 5.48
N GLU A 25 -9.43 -13.46 5.42
CA GLU A 25 -8.78 -14.31 6.42
C GLU A 25 -7.26 -14.25 6.25
N LEU A 26 -6.53 -13.99 7.34
CA LEU A 26 -5.08 -14.01 7.38
C LEU A 26 -4.55 -15.40 7.04
N PHE A 27 -3.52 -15.45 6.18
CA PHE A 27 -2.77 -16.67 5.92
C PHE A 27 -2.23 -17.25 7.23
N VAL A 28 -2.52 -18.53 7.49
CA VAL A 28 -2.24 -19.19 8.78
C VAL A 28 -0.79 -19.01 9.23
N HIS A 29 0.17 -19.16 8.31
CA HIS A 29 1.59 -19.03 8.61
C HIS A 29 2.05 -17.59 8.92
N LEU A 30 1.26 -16.56 8.57
CA LEU A 30 1.56 -15.15 8.89
C LEU A 30 0.87 -14.65 10.17
N ARG A 31 -0.07 -15.40 10.75
CA ARG A 31 -0.86 -14.99 11.93
C ARG A 31 -0.02 -14.71 13.17
N HIS A 32 1.14 -15.36 13.30
CA HIS A 32 2.04 -15.18 14.44
C HIS A 32 2.59 -13.74 14.58
N ARG A 33 2.50 -12.92 13.52
CA ARG A 33 2.89 -11.50 13.54
C ARG A 33 1.81 -10.58 14.11
N TYR A 34 0.61 -11.11 14.36
CA TYR A 34 -0.54 -10.36 14.85
C TYR A 34 -0.83 -10.71 16.30
N ALA A 35 -1.67 -9.91 16.96
CA ALA A 35 -2.12 -10.19 18.32
C ALA A 35 -2.84 -11.55 18.41
N PRO A 36 -2.78 -12.23 19.57
CA PRO A 36 -3.51 -13.48 19.78
C PRO A 36 -5.01 -13.34 19.46
N GLY A 37 -5.55 -14.28 18.68
CA GLY A 37 -6.95 -14.27 18.26
C GLY A 37 -7.25 -13.44 17.01
N THR A 38 -6.28 -12.67 16.48
CA THR A 38 -6.47 -11.95 15.21
C THR A 38 -6.39 -12.91 14.03
N THR A 39 -7.50 -13.08 13.30
CA THR A 39 -7.57 -13.96 12.12
C THR A 39 -7.95 -13.24 10.84
N ARG A 40 -8.39 -11.98 10.90
CA ARG A 40 -8.91 -11.21 9.77
C ARG A 40 -8.09 -9.95 9.55
N ASN A 41 -7.81 -9.63 8.29
CA ASN A 41 -7.18 -8.38 7.87
C ASN A 41 -8.19 -7.49 7.15
N LYS A 42 -8.15 -6.18 7.41
CA LYS A 42 -8.91 -5.17 6.68
C LYS A 42 -7.93 -4.32 5.88
N GLU A 43 -8.12 -4.27 4.56
CA GLU A 43 -7.19 -3.64 3.64
C GLU A 43 -7.89 -2.53 2.84
N HIS A 44 -7.27 -1.35 2.80
CA HIS A 44 -7.70 -0.19 2.04
C HIS A 44 -6.79 -0.01 0.83
N TRP A 45 -7.36 0.18 -0.35
CA TRP A 45 -6.58 0.26 -1.59
C TRP A 45 -6.29 1.70 -2.00
N PHE A 46 -5.03 1.96 -2.30
CA PHE A 46 -4.53 3.21 -2.88
C PHE A 46 -3.79 2.92 -4.18
N CYS A 47 -3.86 3.86 -5.13
CA CYS A 47 -3.36 3.72 -6.48
C CYS A 47 -2.34 4.86 -6.72
N LEU A 48 -1.04 4.55 -6.81
CA LEU A 48 0.01 5.53 -7.11
C LEU A 48 0.22 5.61 -8.63
N ARG A 49 -0.01 6.79 -9.21
CA ARG A 49 0.25 7.02 -10.65
C ARG A 49 1.64 7.64 -10.82
N TYR A 50 2.56 6.84 -11.34
CA TYR A 50 3.86 7.31 -11.79
C TYR A 50 3.82 7.50 -13.31
N LEU A 51 3.85 8.75 -13.77
CA LEU A 51 4.19 9.00 -15.17
C LEU A 51 5.71 9.02 -15.23
N MET A 52 6.32 8.08 -15.96
CA MET A 52 7.71 8.25 -16.36
C MET A 52 7.77 9.54 -17.18
N SER A 53 8.19 10.63 -16.55
CA SER A 53 8.68 11.80 -17.27
C SER A 53 9.76 11.27 -18.19
N ALA A 54 9.53 11.34 -19.50
CA ALA A 54 10.60 11.21 -20.47
C ALA A 54 11.77 12.09 -19.97
N ILE A 55 12.92 11.44 -19.85
CA ILE A 55 14.27 11.99 -19.64
C ILE A 55 14.27 13.53 -19.61
N ARG A 56 14.33 14.12 -18.40
CA ARG A 56 14.91 15.46 -18.26
C ARG A 56 16.43 15.26 -18.22
N SER A 57 17.06 15.44 -19.38
CA SER A 57 18.48 15.71 -19.67
C SER A 57 18.94 14.96 -20.93
#